data_AF-A0A7X5YH27-F1
#
_entry.id   AF-A0A7X5YH27-F1
#
_cell.length_a   1.000
_cell.length_b   1.000
_cell.length_c   1.000
_cell.angle_alpha   90.00
_cell.angle_beta   90.00
_cell.angle_gamma   90.00
#
_symmetry.space_group_name_H-M   'P 1'
#
loop_
_entity.id
_entity.type
_entity.pdbx_description
1 polymer ?
#
loop_
_entity_poly.entity_id
_entity_poly.type
_entity_poly.pdbx_seq_one_letter_code
_entity_poly.pdbx_strand_id
1 'polypeptide(L)'
;MSVTMVVKTIKLTSLFVNTENYRFEPLSSQKEAIDKMVEDQGDKLYSLVDDIVTNGLSPVDLIIVTPNEDNNKYIVLEGNRRITSLKLLNNPTLIDDKYISLRKKFQKLQKENPNAISELKNIACAVFENPTEADIWIKRKHSGELNGIGTVTWNAQQKQRFEEKTEGKSSIPLQIITLLKSQDNVSDTIKDSLSKLNITNLQRLMSDPYVREHLGLGINNGTLVSKVEVSEVVKGLIKVVTDILNPEFKVSEIYNREKRKQYIDNFDTNQKPDLSNEASEQWSVQDIVDNKGQVLINSERREIKKANNQKARNRAGLVPKTLILHINNPKINKIFEELKHIQVKTCPNASSVLLRVFLELSVDAYLERYDLVKNNAITACSSKEDLNGKVCKVLNHMTQLGTMSNDLSKGIRSEINDKNSVLSIESLNAYVHNEFFYPKADNLIIGWDNIESFFIQLWESINKE
;
A
#
# COMPACT_ATOMS: atom_id res chain seq x y z
N MET A 1 26.37 27.84 -19.64
CA MET A 1 26.97 26.76 -20.43
C MET A 1 25.90 25.73 -20.69
N SER A 2 25.54 25.51 -21.94
CA SER A 2 24.58 24.48 -22.32
C SER A 2 25.30 23.14 -22.30
N VAL A 3 24.95 22.27 -21.34
CA VAL A 3 25.43 20.88 -21.33
C VAL A 3 24.83 20.16 -22.54
N THR A 4 25.66 19.63 -23.41
CA THR A 4 25.21 18.82 -24.56
C THR A 4 24.99 17.38 -24.12
N MET A 5 23.84 17.12 -23.51
CA MET A 5 23.38 15.77 -23.18
C MET A 5 22.32 15.33 -24.19
N VAL A 6 22.48 14.10 -24.72
CA VAL A 6 21.49 13.48 -25.62
C VAL A 6 21.08 12.13 -25.06
N VAL A 7 19.78 11.87 -25.00
CA VAL A 7 19.27 10.54 -24.66
C VAL A 7 19.32 9.65 -25.89
N LYS A 8 20.07 8.55 -25.83
CA LYS A 8 20.16 7.55 -26.90
C LYS A 8 19.81 6.16 -26.36
N THR A 9 19.18 5.35 -27.19
CA THR A 9 18.98 3.93 -26.92
C THR A 9 20.19 3.13 -27.41
N ILE A 10 20.89 2.45 -26.50
CA ILE A 10 22.15 1.78 -26.76
C ILE A 10 22.03 0.29 -26.44
N LYS A 11 22.61 -0.58 -27.28
CA LYS A 11 22.64 -2.03 -27.03
C LYS A 11 23.44 -2.33 -25.77
N LEU A 12 22.95 -3.22 -24.92
CA LEU A 12 23.65 -3.66 -23.69
C LEU A 12 25.06 -4.21 -23.97
N THR A 13 25.27 -4.82 -25.13
CA THR A 13 26.58 -5.33 -25.57
C THR A 13 27.57 -4.23 -25.94
N SER A 14 27.08 -3.03 -26.31
CA SER A 14 27.88 -1.85 -26.61
C SER A 14 28.24 -1.01 -25.37
N LEU A 15 27.65 -1.32 -24.21
CA LEU A 15 27.93 -0.64 -22.94
C LEU A 15 29.06 -1.36 -22.20
N PHE A 16 30.12 -0.65 -21.83
CA PHE A 16 31.26 -1.19 -21.10
C PHE A 16 31.24 -0.71 -19.65
N VAL A 17 31.43 -1.64 -18.72
CA VAL A 17 31.59 -1.32 -17.29
C VAL A 17 32.88 -0.52 -17.17
N ASN A 18 32.84 0.63 -16.50
CA ASN A 18 34.04 1.45 -16.39
C ASN A 18 35.11 0.73 -15.54
N THR A 19 36.30 0.53 -16.11
CA THR A 19 37.44 -0.10 -15.44
C THR A 19 38.09 0.82 -14.40
N GLU A 20 37.82 2.13 -14.47
CA GLU A 20 38.21 3.15 -13.49
C GLU A 20 37.02 3.54 -12.59
N ASN A 21 36.09 2.61 -12.33
CA ASN A 21 34.97 2.90 -11.46
C ASN A 21 35.42 3.14 -10.02
N TYR A 22 35.02 4.27 -9.42
CA TYR A 22 35.37 4.66 -8.04
C TYR A 22 34.99 3.67 -6.92
N ARG A 23 34.35 2.52 -7.23
CA ARG A 23 34.13 1.43 -6.27
C ARG A 23 35.37 0.55 -6.06
N PHE A 24 36.32 0.57 -6.97
CA PHE A 24 37.54 -0.23 -6.91
C PHE A 24 38.72 0.51 -7.52
N GLU A 25 39.93 0.06 -7.21
CA GLU A 25 41.14 0.54 -7.88
C GLU A 25 41.07 0.25 -9.39
N PRO A 26 41.68 1.09 -10.25
CA PRO A 26 41.66 0.91 -11.70
C PRO A 26 42.07 -0.50 -12.15
N LEU A 27 41.30 -1.07 -13.07
CA LEU A 27 41.48 -2.43 -13.60
C LEU A 27 41.85 -2.40 -15.08
N SER A 28 42.38 -3.52 -15.59
CA SER A 28 42.88 -3.60 -16.95
C SER A 28 41.85 -4.10 -17.97
N SER A 29 40.77 -4.75 -17.51
CA SER A 29 39.80 -5.38 -18.40
C SER A 29 38.35 -5.35 -17.92
N GLN A 30 37.42 -5.54 -18.85
CA GLN A 30 35.98 -5.69 -18.56
C GLN A 30 35.69 -6.87 -17.64
N LYS A 31 36.41 -7.99 -17.81
CA LYS A 31 36.22 -9.18 -16.98
C LYS A 31 36.61 -8.90 -15.54
N GLU A 32 37.77 -8.28 -15.33
CA GLU A 32 38.22 -7.87 -14.00
C GLU A 32 37.22 -6.91 -13.33
N ALA A 33 36.72 -5.91 -14.06
CA ALA A 33 35.74 -4.97 -13.53
C ALA A 33 34.41 -5.64 -13.12
N ILE A 34 33.92 -6.59 -13.93
CA ILE A 34 32.72 -7.38 -13.60
C ILE A 34 32.98 -8.27 -12.39
N ASP A 35 34.10 -8.99 -12.36
CA ASP A 35 34.45 -9.88 -11.26
C ASP A 35 34.60 -9.13 -9.94
N LYS A 36 35.22 -7.95 -9.98
CA LYS A 36 35.38 -7.10 -8.81
C LYS A 36 34.05 -6.57 -8.30
N MET A 37 33.15 -6.20 -9.21
CA MET A 37 31.78 -5.82 -8.87
C MET A 37 31.00 -6.98 -8.24
N VAL A 38 31.16 -8.20 -8.76
CA VAL A 38 30.51 -9.40 -8.20
C VAL A 38 31.04 -9.70 -6.80
N GLU A 39 32.36 -9.62 -6.60
CA GLU A 39 32.99 -9.81 -5.29
C GLU A 39 32.49 -8.81 -4.24
N ASP A 40 32.42 -7.52 -4.60
CA ASP A 40 32.04 -6.44 -3.69
C ASP A 40 30.52 -6.41 -3.41
N GLN A 41 29.68 -6.60 -4.44
CA GLN A 41 28.24 -6.39 -4.34
C GLN A 41 27.44 -7.68 -4.09
N GLY A 42 27.93 -8.84 -4.55
CA GLY A 42 27.32 -10.14 -4.34
C GLY A 42 25.82 -10.19 -4.64
N ASP A 43 25.03 -10.68 -3.66
CA ASP A 43 23.57 -10.81 -3.76
C ASP A 43 22.83 -9.48 -4.01
N LYS A 44 23.43 -8.32 -3.71
CA LYS A 44 22.81 -7.02 -4.03
C LYS A 44 22.67 -6.81 -5.54
N LEU A 45 23.51 -7.44 -6.37
CA LEU A 45 23.36 -7.43 -7.82
C LEU A 45 22.15 -8.25 -8.27
N TYR A 46 21.85 -9.34 -7.56
CA TYR A 46 20.66 -10.15 -7.80
C TYR A 46 19.40 -9.35 -7.45
N SER A 47 19.31 -8.78 -6.25
CA SER A 47 18.15 -7.96 -5.86
C SER A 47 17.90 -6.79 -6.82
N LEU A 48 18.97 -6.19 -7.34
CA LEU A 48 18.86 -5.11 -8.32
C LEU A 48 18.28 -5.60 -9.66
N VAL A 49 18.70 -6.76 -10.14
CA VAL A 49 18.21 -7.26 -11.43
C VAL A 49 16.80 -7.86 -11.34
N ASP A 50 16.47 -8.46 -10.19
CA ASP A 50 15.14 -9.00 -9.89
C ASP A 50 14.09 -7.87 -9.91
N ASP A 51 14.41 -6.73 -9.30
CA ASP A 51 13.61 -5.51 -9.38
C ASP A 51 13.49 -4.98 -10.82
N ILE A 52 14.60 -4.90 -11.56
CA ILE A 52 14.58 -4.42 -12.96
C ILE A 52 13.77 -5.35 -13.87
N VAL A 53 13.80 -6.67 -13.66
CA VAL A 53 12.99 -7.62 -14.42
C VAL A 53 11.50 -7.47 -14.10
N THR A 54 11.17 -7.13 -12.85
CA THR A 54 9.79 -6.96 -12.39
C THR A 54 9.19 -5.62 -12.80
N ASN A 55 9.96 -4.53 -12.65
CA ASN A 55 9.48 -3.15 -12.74
C ASN A 55 10.06 -2.37 -13.93
N GLY A 56 11.02 -2.94 -14.66
CA GLY A 56 11.79 -2.25 -15.69
C GLY A 56 12.90 -1.37 -15.13
N LEU A 57 13.68 -0.75 -16.03
CA LEU A 57 14.64 0.27 -15.64
C LEU A 57 13.92 1.58 -15.30
N SER A 58 14.42 2.28 -14.27
CA SER A 58 13.88 3.57 -13.87
C SER A 58 13.88 4.57 -15.04
N PRO A 59 12.73 5.16 -15.40
CA PRO A 59 12.63 6.14 -16.48
C PRO A 59 13.19 7.52 -16.09
N VAL A 60 13.44 7.77 -14.79
CA VAL A 60 13.94 9.05 -14.27
C VAL A 60 15.42 9.03 -13.88
N ASP A 61 16.00 7.84 -13.72
CA ASP A 61 17.41 7.65 -13.39
C ASP A 61 18.13 6.95 -14.54
N LEU A 62 18.42 7.68 -15.62
CA LEU A 62 19.08 7.12 -16.80
C LEU A 62 20.51 6.65 -16.50
N ILE A 63 20.99 5.67 -17.27
CA ILE A 63 22.40 5.28 -17.26
C ILE A 63 23.20 6.39 -17.94
N ILE A 64 24.25 6.89 -17.29
CA ILE A 64 25.10 7.96 -17.84
C ILE A 64 26.31 7.33 -18.49
N VAL A 65 26.59 7.72 -19.73
CA VAL A 65 27.67 7.13 -20.53
C VAL A 65 28.44 8.21 -21.31
N THR A 66 29.68 7.89 -21.68
CA THR A 66 30.47 8.64 -22.65
C THR A 66 30.83 7.73 -23.82
N PRO A 67 30.93 8.24 -25.06
CA PRO A 67 31.50 7.49 -26.17
C PRO A 67 32.92 7.00 -25.83
N ASN A 68 33.25 5.80 -26.29
CA ASN A 68 34.63 5.30 -26.30
C ASN A 68 35.32 5.76 -27.60
N GLU A 69 36.65 5.67 -27.67
CA GLU A 69 37.45 5.99 -28.87
C GLU A 69 36.94 5.23 -30.11
N ASP A 70 36.43 4.01 -29.91
CA ASP A 70 35.59 3.30 -30.87
C ASP A 70 34.17 3.90 -30.91
N ASN A 71 33.84 4.70 -31.94
CA ASN A 71 32.59 5.47 -32.16
C ASN A 71 31.23 4.74 -31.98
N ASN A 72 31.20 3.44 -31.63
CA ASN A 72 29.98 2.65 -31.42
C ASN A 72 29.92 1.94 -30.04
N LYS A 73 30.91 2.17 -29.18
CA LYS A 73 30.95 1.64 -27.81
C LYS A 73 30.90 2.80 -26.82
N TYR A 74 30.42 2.52 -25.63
CA TYR A 74 30.22 3.54 -24.61
C TYR A 74 30.74 3.05 -23.26
N ILE A 75 31.44 3.92 -22.54
CA ILE A 75 31.90 3.66 -21.18
C ILE A 75 30.84 4.18 -20.21
N VAL A 76 30.43 3.34 -19.27
CA VAL A 76 29.39 3.69 -18.29
C VAL A 76 29.99 4.54 -17.17
N LEU A 77 29.63 5.82 -17.13
CA LEU A 77 30.08 6.74 -16.07
C LEU A 77 29.27 6.55 -14.79
N GLU A 78 27.94 6.40 -14.90
CA GLU A 78 27.05 6.16 -13.77
C GLU A 78 25.98 5.11 -14.11
N GLY A 79 25.67 4.25 -13.13
CA GLY A 79 24.83 3.07 -13.35
C GLY A 79 25.60 1.78 -13.61
N ASN A 80 26.92 1.74 -13.31
CA ASN A 80 27.77 0.57 -13.47
C ASN A 80 27.18 -0.70 -12.83
N ARG A 81 26.64 -0.61 -11.60
CA ARG A 81 25.98 -1.75 -10.93
C ARG A 81 24.80 -2.30 -11.76
N ARG A 82 23.97 -1.43 -12.34
CA ARG A 82 22.82 -1.83 -13.16
C ARG A 82 23.28 -2.51 -14.44
N ILE A 83 24.26 -1.93 -15.13
CA ILE A 83 24.81 -2.54 -16.36
C ILE A 83 25.50 -3.86 -16.07
N THR A 84 26.27 -3.99 -14.99
CA THR A 84 26.85 -5.27 -14.58
C THR A 84 25.74 -6.29 -14.31
N SER A 85 24.74 -5.96 -13.48
CA SER A 85 23.59 -6.83 -13.21
C SER A 85 22.89 -7.31 -14.50
N LEU A 86 22.65 -6.42 -15.46
CA LEU A 86 22.04 -6.78 -16.75
C LEU A 86 22.95 -7.68 -17.60
N LYS A 87 24.27 -7.43 -17.62
CA LYS A 87 25.23 -8.30 -18.31
C LYS A 87 25.27 -9.69 -17.70
N LEU A 88 25.22 -9.80 -16.38
CA LEU A 88 25.16 -11.08 -15.67
C LEU A 88 23.84 -11.83 -15.92
N LEU A 89 22.71 -11.12 -16.02
CA LEU A 89 21.43 -11.73 -16.44
C LEU A 89 21.47 -12.22 -17.88
N ASN A 90 22.07 -11.43 -18.79
CA ASN A 90 22.18 -11.81 -20.20
C ASN A 90 23.14 -12.99 -20.39
N ASN A 91 24.24 -13.04 -19.63
CA ASN A 91 25.19 -14.15 -19.64
C ASN A 91 25.68 -14.52 -18.23
N PRO A 92 24.99 -15.44 -17.53
CA PRO A 92 25.37 -15.84 -16.18
C PRO A 92 26.74 -16.51 -16.07
N THR A 93 27.33 -17.00 -17.18
CA THR A 93 28.67 -17.61 -17.16
C THR A 93 29.79 -16.61 -16.85
N LEU A 94 29.50 -15.30 -16.92
CA LEU A 94 30.42 -14.25 -16.48
C LEU A 94 30.69 -14.27 -14.97
N ILE A 95 29.75 -14.80 -14.18
CA ILE A 95 29.92 -14.97 -12.72
C ILE A 95 30.87 -16.13 -12.50
N ASP A 96 32.02 -15.93 -11.88
CA ASP A 96 33.00 -17.00 -11.60
C ASP A 96 32.42 -18.17 -10.78
N ASP A 97 32.98 -19.38 -10.96
CA ASP A 97 32.56 -20.60 -10.26
C ASP A 97 32.63 -20.46 -8.73
N LYS A 98 33.53 -19.61 -8.20
CA LYS A 98 33.58 -19.30 -6.76
C LYS A 98 32.26 -18.74 -6.21
N TYR A 99 31.40 -18.17 -7.06
CA TYR A 99 30.09 -17.62 -6.71
C TYR A 99 28.93 -18.43 -7.33
N ILE A 100 29.06 -19.76 -7.38
CA ILE A 100 28.08 -20.66 -8.02
C ILE A 100 26.64 -20.45 -7.54
N SER A 101 26.44 -20.15 -6.25
CA SER A 101 25.10 -19.89 -5.68
C SER A 101 24.44 -18.66 -6.32
N LEU A 102 25.21 -17.59 -6.52
CA LEU A 102 24.74 -16.39 -7.20
C LEU A 102 24.47 -16.69 -8.68
N ARG A 103 25.40 -17.40 -9.35
CA ARG A 103 25.22 -17.83 -10.74
C ARG A 103 23.91 -18.58 -10.95
N LYS A 104 23.59 -19.54 -10.06
CA LYS A 104 22.33 -20.30 -10.11
C LYS A 104 21.10 -19.41 -9.97
N LYS A 105 21.14 -18.37 -9.12
CA LYS A 105 20.04 -17.40 -9.00
C LYS A 105 19.82 -16.65 -10.32
N PHE A 106 20.88 -16.15 -10.96
CA PHE A 106 20.80 -15.48 -12.26
C PHE A 106 20.32 -16.41 -13.38
N GLN A 107 20.79 -17.66 -13.41
CA GLN A 107 20.31 -18.68 -14.37
C GLN A 107 18.81 -18.97 -14.21
N LYS A 108 18.35 -19.10 -12.96
CA LYS A 108 16.93 -19.29 -12.66
C LYS A 108 16.10 -18.10 -13.14
N LEU A 109 16.51 -16.89 -12.77
CA LEU A 109 15.82 -15.65 -13.16
C LEU A 109 15.77 -15.50 -14.68
N GLN A 110 16.87 -15.82 -15.37
CA GLN A 110 16.95 -15.80 -16.83
C GLN A 110 15.95 -16.78 -17.47
N LYS A 111 15.83 -18.00 -16.92
CA LYS A 111 14.92 -19.02 -17.44
C LYS A 111 13.45 -18.67 -17.20
N GLU A 112 13.15 -18.06 -16.06
CA GLU A 112 11.77 -17.70 -15.68
C GLU A 112 11.26 -16.46 -16.43
N ASN A 113 12.15 -15.59 -16.93
CA ASN A 113 11.77 -14.29 -17.52
C ASN A 113 12.38 -14.05 -18.92
N PRO A 114 12.14 -14.91 -19.93
CA PRO A 114 12.76 -14.77 -21.25
C PRO A 114 12.34 -13.48 -21.99
N ASN A 115 11.11 -13.00 -21.79
CA ASN A 115 10.60 -11.80 -22.43
C ASN A 115 11.30 -10.52 -21.92
N ALA A 116 11.48 -10.41 -20.61
CA ALA A 116 12.17 -9.27 -19.99
C ALA A 116 13.61 -9.12 -20.50
N ILE A 117 14.32 -10.23 -20.74
CA ILE A 117 15.67 -10.21 -21.31
C ILE A 117 15.67 -9.60 -22.72
N SER A 118 14.65 -9.89 -23.53
CA SER A 118 14.54 -9.33 -24.88
C SER A 118 14.33 -7.82 -24.86
N GLU A 119 13.52 -7.33 -23.93
CA GLU A 119 13.25 -5.90 -23.72
C GLU A 119 14.48 -5.15 -23.19
N LEU A 120 15.27 -5.80 -22.32
CA LEU A 120 16.48 -5.24 -21.71
C LEU A 120 17.74 -5.31 -22.61
N LYS A 121 17.58 -5.59 -23.91
CA LYS A 121 18.69 -5.54 -24.88
C LYS A 121 19.10 -4.11 -25.23
N ASN A 122 18.16 -3.18 -25.14
CA ASN A 122 18.30 -1.79 -25.58
C ASN A 122 18.02 -0.87 -24.40
N ILE A 123 19.04 -0.13 -23.97
CA ILE A 123 19.00 0.66 -22.74
C ILE A 123 18.97 2.14 -23.10
N ALA A 124 18.03 2.89 -22.53
CA ALA A 124 18.03 4.34 -22.62
C ALA A 124 19.18 4.92 -21.76
N CYS A 125 20.08 5.66 -22.40
CA CYS A 125 21.26 6.23 -21.76
C CYS A 125 21.34 7.74 -22.03
N ALA A 126 21.74 8.50 -21.02
CA ALA A 126 22.16 9.88 -21.16
C ALA A 126 23.62 9.90 -21.61
N VAL A 127 23.85 10.37 -22.84
CA VAL A 127 25.18 10.43 -23.46
C VAL A 127 25.76 11.83 -23.24
N PHE A 128 26.96 11.86 -22.67
CA PHE A 128 27.79 13.06 -22.53
C PHE A 128 29.03 12.87 -23.41
N GLU A 129 29.26 13.78 -24.36
CA GLU A 129 30.45 13.72 -25.23
C GLU A 129 31.74 14.01 -24.44
N ASN A 130 31.66 14.90 -23.45
CA ASN A 130 32.73 15.16 -22.50
C ASN A 130 32.37 14.55 -21.13
N PRO A 131 33.11 13.55 -20.63
CA PRO A 131 32.79 12.89 -19.36
C PRO A 131 32.80 13.84 -18.17
N THR A 132 33.63 14.89 -18.19
CA THR A 132 33.73 15.87 -17.09
C THR A 132 32.44 16.68 -16.89
N GLU A 133 31.59 16.80 -17.90
CA GLU A 133 30.27 17.43 -17.77
C GLU A 133 29.29 16.59 -16.95
N ALA A 134 29.51 15.27 -16.87
CA ALA A 134 28.70 14.37 -16.05
C ALA A 134 29.10 14.41 -14.57
N ASP A 135 30.35 14.77 -14.24
CA ASP A 135 30.91 14.68 -12.88
C ASP A 135 30.09 15.42 -11.84
N ILE A 136 29.56 16.60 -12.17
CA ILE A 136 28.73 17.38 -11.24
C ILE A 136 27.47 16.63 -10.82
N TRP A 137 26.83 15.91 -11.76
CA TRP A 137 25.61 15.13 -11.51
C TRP A 137 25.92 13.85 -10.76
N ILE A 138 26.99 13.16 -11.15
CA ILE A 138 27.48 11.95 -10.49
C ILE A 138 27.84 12.27 -9.03
N LYS A 139 28.59 13.35 -8.79
CA LYS A 139 28.95 13.81 -7.44
C LYS A 139 27.73 14.11 -6.59
N ARG A 140 26.74 14.85 -7.12
CA ARG A 140 25.49 15.14 -6.40
C ARG A 140 24.71 13.88 -6.01
N LYS A 141 24.78 12.83 -6.82
CA LYS A 141 24.11 11.56 -6.56
C LYS A 141 24.80 10.70 -5.49
N HIS A 142 26.13 10.74 -5.43
CA HIS A 142 26.92 9.86 -4.54
C HIS A 142 27.45 10.53 -3.27
N SER A 143 27.52 11.87 -3.22
CA SER A 143 28.05 12.60 -2.05
C SER A 143 27.00 12.95 -0.98
N GLY A 144 25.84 12.29 -1.00
CA GLY A 144 24.77 12.53 -0.03
C GLY A 144 24.08 13.88 -0.20
N GLU A 145 23.70 14.51 0.91
CA GLU A 145 22.87 15.73 0.91
C GLU A 145 23.62 16.98 0.42
N LEU A 146 24.95 17.09 0.60
CA LEU A 146 25.73 18.26 0.19
C LEU A 146 25.10 19.62 0.61
N ASN A 147 24.75 19.80 1.90
CA ASN A 147 24.04 20.99 2.40
C ASN A 147 22.74 21.30 1.61
N GLY A 148 22.02 20.27 1.17
CA GLY A 148 20.77 20.35 0.41
C GLY A 148 20.94 20.39 -1.12
N ILE A 149 22.16 20.37 -1.65
CA ILE A 149 22.41 20.35 -3.11
C ILE A 149 22.12 18.96 -3.70
N GLY A 150 22.43 17.90 -2.95
CA GLY A 150 22.14 16.52 -3.30
C GLY A 150 20.85 16.02 -2.67
N THR A 151 20.50 14.75 -2.90
CA THR A 151 19.25 14.18 -2.40
C THR A 151 19.31 13.99 -0.88
N VAL A 152 18.42 14.68 -0.15
CA VAL A 152 18.21 14.45 1.29
C VAL A 152 17.44 13.15 1.47
N THR A 153 18.08 12.15 2.06
CA THR A 153 17.42 10.87 2.33
C THR A 153 16.30 11.04 3.35
N TRP A 154 15.15 10.44 3.08
CA TRP A 154 14.05 10.41 4.05
C TRP A 154 14.47 9.73 5.35
N ASN A 155 14.08 10.33 6.47
CA ASN A 155 14.19 9.68 7.78
C ASN A 155 13.18 8.52 7.91
N ALA A 156 13.32 7.71 8.96
CA ALA A 156 12.49 6.52 9.15
C ALA A 156 10.99 6.82 9.22
N GLN A 157 10.57 7.96 9.81
CA GLN A 157 9.16 8.34 9.85
C GLN A 157 8.63 8.73 8.47
N GLN A 158 9.42 9.50 7.71
CA GLN A 158 9.06 9.92 6.35
C GLN A 158 8.91 8.72 5.42
N LYS A 159 9.79 7.71 5.53
CA LYS A 159 9.66 6.44 4.80
C LYS A 159 8.36 5.72 5.14
N GLN A 160 8.06 5.55 6.44
CA GLN A 160 6.83 4.87 6.85
C GLN A 160 5.56 5.62 6.41
N ARG A 161 5.58 6.96 6.36
CA ARG A 161 4.43 7.75 5.83
C ARG A 161 4.25 7.57 4.33
N PHE A 162 5.34 7.43 3.58
CA PHE A 162 5.27 7.12 2.16
C PHE A 162 4.68 5.72 1.96
N GLU A 163 5.20 4.71 2.67
CA GLU A 163 4.69 3.34 2.66
C GLU A 163 3.20 3.27 3.03
N GLU A 164 2.78 3.99 4.09
CA GLU A 164 1.37 4.11 4.48
C GLU A 164 0.51 4.65 3.32
N LYS A 165 0.97 5.71 2.66
CA LYS A 165 0.23 6.34 1.56
C LYS A 165 0.17 5.46 0.30
N THR A 166 1.23 4.73 -0.02
CA THR A 166 1.31 3.94 -1.27
C THR A 166 0.82 2.52 -1.12
N GLU A 167 1.02 1.90 0.05
CA GLU A 167 0.66 0.50 0.32
C GLU A 167 -0.57 0.37 1.22
N GLY A 168 -1.08 1.46 1.79
CA GLY A 168 -2.25 1.47 2.67
C GLY A 168 -2.00 0.88 4.06
N LYS A 169 -0.74 0.65 4.45
CA LYS A 169 -0.37 0.00 5.71
C LYS A 169 0.31 0.98 6.66
N SER A 170 -0.41 1.45 7.68
CA SER A 170 0.20 2.26 8.74
C SER A 170 0.99 1.39 9.70
N SER A 171 2.25 1.77 9.97
CA SER A 171 3.03 1.15 11.04
C SER A 171 2.41 1.44 12.42
N ILE A 172 2.62 0.55 13.39
CA ILE A 172 2.15 0.76 14.78
C ILE A 172 2.70 2.05 15.39
N PRO A 173 4.01 2.39 15.24
CA PRO A 173 4.53 3.65 15.72
C PRO A 173 3.88 4.88 15.08
N LEU A 174 3.54 4.85 13.78
CA LEU A 174 2.82 5.95 13.14
C LEU A 174 1.41 6.09 13.72
N GLN A 175 0.70 4.98 13.94
CA GLN A 175 -0.61 5.00 14.60
C GLN A 175 -0.53 5.62 16.01
N ILE A 176 0.52 5.32 16.78
CA ILE A 176 0.76 5.94 18.09
C ILE A 176 1.02 7.44 17.96
N ILE A 177 1.86 7.86 17.00
CA ILE A 177 2.11 9.28 16.76
C ILE A 177 0.82 10.01 16.38
N THR A 178 0.00 9.42 15.51
CA THR A 178 -1.32 9.94 15.11
C THR A 178 -2.25 10.04 16.32
N LEU A 179 -2.32 9.00 17.15
CA LEU A 179 -3.07 9.00 18.40
C LEU A 179 -2.63 10.16 19.29
N LEU A 180 -1.35 10.26 19.65
CA LEU A 180 -0.85 11.32 20.53
C LEU A 180 -1.10 12.73 19.98
N LYS A 181 -0.92 12.94 18.67
CA LYS A 181 -1.25 14.22 18.02
C LYS A 181 -2.73 14.56 18.10
N SER A 182 -3.58 13.55 18.00
CA SER A 182 -5.03 13.73 18.07
C SER A 182 -5.53 14.06 19.47
N GLN A 183 -4.76 13.95 20.55
CA GLN A 183 -5.30 14.15 21.90
C GLN A 183 -5.04 15.56 22.47
N ASP A 184 -6.03 16.13 23.17
CA ASP A 184 -5.90 17.47 23.76
C ASP A 184 -5.08 17.48 25.05
N ASN A 185 -5.04 16.35 25.77
CA ASN A 185 -4.24 16.20 26.98
C ASN A 185 -2.73 16.01 26.71
N VAL A 186 -2.32 15.93 25.44
CA VAL A 186 -0.91 15.91 25.03
C VAL A 186 -0.48 17.34 24.73
N SER A 187 0.56 17.83 25.40
CA SER A 187 1.07 19.19 25.21
C SER A 187 1.64 19.41 23.81
N ASP A 188 1.54 20.64 23.31
CA ASP A 188 2.07 21.00 21.98
C ASP A 188 3.58 20.78 21.87
N THR A 189 4.33 21.02 22.96
CA THR A 189 5.76 20.71 23.05
C THR A 189 6.08 19.25 22.73
N ILE A 190 5.26 18.31 23.22
CA ILE A 190 5.43 16.88 22.92
C ILE A 190 5.03 16.63 21.47
N LYS A 191 3.89 17.15 21.00
CA LYS A 191 3.38 16.96 19.63
C LYS A 191 4.41 17.40 18.57
N ASP A 192 5.07 18.52 18.79
CA ASP A 192 6.12 19.04 17.91
C ASP A 192 7.37 18.15 17.92
N SER A 193 7.72 17.63 19.09
CA SER A 193 8.88 16.76 19.29
C SER A 193 8.69 15.37 18.70
N LEU A 194 7.46 14.89 18.50
CA LEU A 194 7.17 13.57 17.90
C LEU A 194 7.83 13.39 16.52
N SER A 195 8.07 14.47 15.77
CA SER A 195 8.78 14.41 14.48
C SER A 195 10.24 13.94 14.58
N LYS A 196 10.86 14.14 15.75
CA LYS A 196 12.25 13.74 16.06
C LYS A 196 12.35 12.37 16.72
N LEU A 197 11.20 11.75 17.04
CA LEU A 197 11.14 10.48 17.75
C LEU A 197 11.83 9.37 16.95
N ASN A 198 12.71 8.63 17.61
CA ASN A 198 13.32 7.44 17.02
C ASN A 198 12.27 6.32 16.92
N ILE A 199 11.66 6.22 15.74
CA ILE A 199 10.55 5.31 15.49
C ILE A 199 10.95 3.83 15.59
N THR A 200 12.23 3.50 15.42
CA THR A 200 12.72 2.12 15.56
C THR A 200 12.78 1.68 17.02
N ASN A 201 13.06 2.59 17.95
CA ASN A 201 12.99 2.33 19.39
C ASN A 201 11.55 2.13 19.83
N LEU A 202 10.63 2.99 19.36
CA LEU A 202 9.20 2.83 19.63
C LEU A 202 8.70 1.49 19.05
N GLN A 203 9.05 1.15 17.80
CA GLN A 203 8.71 -0.14 17.21
C GLN A 203 9.24 -1.31 18.06
N ARG A 204 10.49 -1.25 18.55
CA ARG A 204 11.08 -2.32 19.36
C ARG A 204 10.29 -2.56 20.65
N LEU A 205 9.82 -1.50 21.30
CA LEU A 205 8.95 -1.59 22.48
C LEU A 205 7.58 -2.17 22.11
N MET A 206 6.92 -1.63 21.09
CA MET A 206 5.56 -2.03 20.70
C MET A 206 5.48 -3.43 20.09
N SER A 207 6.58 -3.97 19.55
CA SER A 207 6.64 -5.35 19.08
C SER A 207 6.58 -6.37 20.23
N ASP A 208 6.87 -5.97 21.47
CA ASP A 208 6.82 -6.87 22.62
C ASP A 208 5.39 -6.97 23.20
N PRO A 209 4.77 -8.17 23.23
CA PRO A 209 3.44 -8.34 23.79
C PRO A 209 3.35 -7.88 25.25
N TYR A 210 4.38 -8.11 26.06
CA TYR A 210 4.38 -7.75 27.48
C TYR A 210 4.29 -6.23 27.65
N VAL A 211 5.07 -5.48 26.89
CA VAL A 211 5.04 -4.00 26.91
C VAL A 211 3.67 -3.48 26.47
N ARG A 212 3.09 -4.07 25.41
CA ARG A 212 1.76 -3.66 24.92
C ARG A 212 0.66 -3.91 25.95
N GLU A 213 0.65 -5.08 26.58
CA GLU A 213 -0.33 -5.43 27.62
C GLU A 213 -0.25 -4.45 28.81
N HIS A 214 0.97 -4.08 29.24
CA HIS A 214 1.18 -3.10 30.31
C HIS A 214 0.74 -1.68 29.95
N LEU A 215 0.64 -1.39 28.65
CA LEU A 215 0.14 -0.11 28.14
C LEU A 215 -1.37 -0.15 27.80
N GLY A 216 -2.04 -1.30 28.01
CA GLY A 216 -3.44 -1.49 27.62
C GLY A 216 -3.64 -1.65 26.11
N LEU A 217 -2.58 -1.92 25.35
CA LEU A 217 -2.58 -1.96 23.90
C LEU A 217 -2.66 -3.38 23.35
N GLY A 218 -3.38 -3.53 22.24
CA GLY A 218 -3.43 -4.72 21.41
C GLY A 218 -3.09 -4.39 19.96
N ILE A 219 -2.80 -5.43 19.17
CA ILE A 219 -2.66 -5.30 17.71
C ILE A 219 -3.59 -6.32 17.09
N ASN A 220 -4.46 -5.86 16.19
CA ASN A 220 -5.34 -6.71 15.39
C ASN A 220 -5.12 -6.39 13.91
N ASN A 221 -4.66 -7.37 13.13
CA ASN A 221 -4.36 -7.22 11.69
C ASN A 221 -3.53 -5.96 11.35
N GLY A 222 -2.52 -5.66 12.16
CA GLY A 222 -1.66 -4.47 11.97
C GLY A 222 -2.26 -3.15 12.47
N THR A 223 -3.47 -3.16 13.03
CA THR A 223 -4.12 -1.98 13.63
C THR A 223 -3.95 -1.99 15.15
N LEU A 224 -3.58 -0.85 15.72
CA LEU A 224 -3.51 -0.61 17.16
C LEU A 224 -4.92 -0.49 17.73
N VAL A 225 -5.22 -1.32 18.72
CA VAL A 225 -6.53 -1.37 19.38
C VAL A 225 -6.38 -1.37 20.89
N SER A 226 -7.38 -0.90 21.63
CA SER A 226 -7.39 -0.93 23.09
C SER A 226 -8.80 -1.07 23.64
N LYS A 227 -8.91 -1.68 24.83
CA LYS A 227 -10.13 -1.70 25.65
C LYS A 227 -10.03 -0.80 26.88
N VAL A 228 -8.88 -0.19 27.11
CA VAL A 228 -8.62 0.76 28.20
C VAL A 228 -8.97 2.16 27.72
N GLU A 229 -9.48 3.02 28.61
CA GLU A 229 -9.81 4.42 28.29
C GLU A 229 -8.66 5.16 27.57
N VAL A 230 -9.01 6.00 26.58
CA VAL A 230 -8.03 6.64 25.68
C VAL A 230 -7.04 7.47 26.47
N SER A 231 -7.51 8.23 27.46
CA SER A 231 -6.67 9.07 28.32
C SER A 231 -5.65 8.26 29.13
N GLU A 232 -6.00 7.05 29.55
CA GLU A 232 -5.14 6.15 30.31
C GLU A 232 -4.03 5.56 29.45
N VAL A 233 -4.37 5.09 28.24
CA VAL A 233 -3.37 4.63 27.26
C VAL A 233 -2.42 5.76 26.88
N VAL A 234 -2.95 6.96 26.63
CA VAL A 234 -2.18 8.15 26.25
C VAL A 234 -1.21 8.56 27.36
N LYS A 235 -1.60 8.45 28.63
CA LYS A 235 -0.72 8.69 29.78
C LYS A 235 0.53 7.80 29.75
N GLY A 236 0.34 6.50 29.52
CA GLY A 236 1.46 5.55 29.39
C GLY A 236 2.33 5.84 28.15
N LEU A 237 1.69 6.14 27.02
CA LEU A 237 2.41 6.47 25.78
C LEU A 237 3.21 7.77 25.87
N ILE A 238 2.72 8.78 26.59
CA ILE A 238 3.45 10.03 26.86
C ILE A 238 4.78 9.71 27.53
N LYS A 239 4.78 8.87 28.58
CA LYS A 239 6.03 8.46 29.26
C LYS A 239 7.00 7.80 28.29
N VAL A 240 6.51 6.86 27.47
CA VAL A 240 7.34 6.16 26.48
C VAL A 240 7.97 7.12 25.48
N VAL A 241 7.19 8.02 24.88
CA VAL A 241 7.74 8.95 23.88
C VAL A 241 8.67 9.98 24.50
N THR A 242 8.38 10.46 25.71
CA THR A 242 9.26 11.39 26.44
C THR A 242 10.60 10.76 26.75
N ASP A 243 10.63 9.48 27.17
CA ASP A 243 11.89 8.76 27.39
C ASP A 243 12.68 8.62 26.09
N ILE A 244 12.05 8.17 25.01
CA ILE A 244 12.75 7.98 23.72
C ILE A 244 13.26 9.32 23.15
N LEU A 245 12.56 10.43 23.42
CA LEU A 245 12.97 11.77 23.01
C LEU A 245 14.11 12.33 23.87
N ASN A 246 14.34 11.78 25.06
CA ASN A 246 15.45 12.18 25.92
C ASN A 246 16.79 11.80 25.27
N PRO A 247 17.71 12.75 25.04
CA PRO A 247 19.03 12.44 24.48
C PRO A 247 19.84 11.41 25.27
N GLU A 248 19.59 11.27 26.58
CA GLU A 248 20.27 10.30 27.44
C GLU A 248 19.73 8.86 27.30
N PHE A 249 18.58 8.66 26.65
CA PHE A 249 17.98 7.35 26.51
C PHE A 249 18.79 6.47 25.55
N LYS A 250 19.31 5.35 26.05
CA LYS A 250 20.14 4.45 25.25
C LYS A 250 19.34 3.26 24.77
N VAL A 251 19.52 2.90 23.50
CA VAL A 251 18.87 1.71 22.90
C VAL A 251 19.15 0.40 23.65
N SER A 252 20.30 0.33 24.35
CA SER A 252 20.66 -0.80 25.22
C SER A 252 19.67 -1.05 26.36
N GLU A 253 18.90 -0.03 26.77
CA GLU A 253 17.88 -0.12 27.82
C GLU A 253 16.62 -0.87 27.36
N ILE A 254 16.45 -1.10 26.05
CA ILE A 254 15.28 -1.78 25.47
C ILE A 254 15.66 -2.84 24.42
N TYR A 255 16.94 -3.19 24.34
CA TYR A 255 17.48 -3.99 23.23
C TYR A 255 16.89 -5.40 23.17
N ASN A 256 16.91 -6.11 24.30
CA ASN A 256 16.35 -7.46 24.43
C ASN A 256 15.06 -7.47 25.25
N ARG A 257 14.42 -8.64 25.32
CA ARG A 257 13.11 -8.82 25.96
C ARG A 257 13.15 -8.51 27.45
N GLU A 258 14.19 -8.95 28.14
CA GLU A 258 14.38 -8.74 29.58
C GLU A 258 14.48 -7.24 29.88
N LYS A 259 15.23 -6.50 29.07
CA LYS A 259 15.39 -5.05 29.19
C LYS A 259 14.10 -4.29 28.93
N ARG A 260 13.32 -4.70 27.92
CA ARG A 260 11.99 -4.10 27.67
C ARG A 260 11.00 -4.33 28.81
N LYS A 261 11.02 -5.53 29.40
CA LYS A 261 10.24 -5.84 30.59
C LYS A 261 10.66 -4.97 31.78
N GLN A 262 11.97 -4.89 32.07
CA GLN A 262 12.50 -4.03 33.13
C GLN A 262 12.11 -2.55 32.91
N TYR A 263 12.20 -2.08 31.67
CA TYR A 263 11.83 -0.71 31.30
C TYR A 263 10.37 -0.39 31.65
N ILE A 264 9.41 -1.24 31.25
CA ILE A 264 7.98 -0.98 31.50
C ILE A 264 7.59 -1.23 32.97
N ASP A 265 8.22 -2.20 33.63
CA ASP A 265 7.97 -2.51 35.04
C ASP A 265 8.39 -1.35 35.95
N ASN A 266 9.43 -0.62 35.58
CA ASN A 266 9.97 0.54 36.30
C ASN A 266 9.12 1.81 36.20
N PHE A 267 8.00 1.81 35.49
CA PHE A 267 7.12 2.98 35.43
C PHE A 267 6.49 3.22 36.81
N ASP A 268 6.45 4.48 37.24
CA ASP A 268 5.75 4.87 38.45
C ASP A 268 4.24 4.66 38.29
N THR A 269 3.51 4.51 39.41
CA THR A 269 2.06 4.26 39.40
C THR A 269 1.29 5.36 38.64
N ASN A 270 1.74 6.61 38.71
CA ASN A 270 1.13 7.73 37.99
C ASN A 270 1.48 7.78 36.49
N GLN A 271 2.45 6.97 36.03
CA GLN A 271 2.86 6.86 34.63
C GLN A 271 2.26 5.62 33.94
N LYS A 272 1.82 4.63 34.73
CA LYS A 272 1.15 3.43 34.21
C LYS A 272 -0.31 3.74 33.88
N PRO A 273 -0.84 3.27 32.73
CA PRO A 273 -2.27 3.24 32.50
C PRO A 273 -2.98 2.42 33.58
N ASP A 274 -4.11 2.91 34.06
CA ASP A 274 -5.02 2.13 34.88
C ASP A 274 -5.82 1.20 33.98
N LEU A 275 -5.36 -0.06 33.91
CA LEU A 275 -5.98 -1.08 33.07
C LEU A 275 -7.38 -1.47 33.53
N SER A 276 -7.78 -1.12 34.76
CA SER A 276 -9.13 -1.35 35.26
C SER A 276 -10.14 -0.31 34.75
N ASN A 277 -9.65 0.83 34.25
CA ASN A 277 -10.46 1.85 33.62
C ASN A 277 -10.76 1.47 32.17
N GLU A 278 -11.73 0.56 32.01
CA GLU A 278 -12.15 0.05 30.72
C GLU A 278 -12.99 1.09 29.96
N ALA A 279 -12.68 1.24 28.67
CA ALA A 279 -13.49 2.01 27.74
C ALA A 279 -14.83 1.31 27.49
N SER A 280 -15.86 2.10 27.18
CA SER A 280 -17.20 1.56 26.87
C SER A 280 -17.21 0.54 25.74
N GLU A 281 -16.31 0.71 24.76
CA GLU A 281 -16.13 -0.17 23.61
C GLU A 281 -14.65 -0.24 23.26
N GLN A 282 -14.22 -1.32 22.62
CA GLN A 282 -12.88 -1.39 22.04
C GLN A 282 -12.73 -0.33 20.94
N TRP A 283 -11.66 0.43 20.99
CA TRP A 283 -11.38 1.50 20.03
C TRP A 283 -10.07 1.24 19.26
N SER A 284 -9.99 1.84 18.08
CA SER A 284 -8.78 1.97 17.26
C SER A 284 -8.38 3.44 17.12
N VAL A 285 -7.17 3.70 16.61
CA VAL A 285 -6.71 5.08 16.36
C VAL A 285 -7.60 5.80 15.35
N GLN A 286 -8.09 5.10 14.33
CA GLN A 286 -8.94 5.69 13.29
C GLN A 286 -10.26 6.21 13.87
N ASP A 287 -10.90 5.42 14.76
CA ASP A 287 -12.14 5.81 15.44
C ASP A 287 -11.98 7.13 16.22
N ILE A 288 -10.81 7.35 16.81
CA ILE A 288 -10.52 8.54 17.61
C ILE A 288 -10.31 9.77 16.71
N VAL A 289 -9.57 9.61 15.62
CA VAL A 289 -9.28 10.69 14.67
C VAL A 289 -10.56 11.16 13.98
N ASP A 290 -11.42 10.23 13.57
CA ASP A 290 -12.67 10.55 12.86
C ASP A 290 -13.66 11.29 13.75
N ASN A 291 -13.71 10.97 15.05
CA ASN A 291 -14.57 11.66 16.02
C ASN A 291 -14.16 13.13 16.28
N LYS A 292 -12.87 13.49 16.11
CA LYS A 292 -12.42 14.88 16.29
C LYS A 292 -12.71 15.79 15.10
N GLY A 293 -12.80 15.25 13.89
CA GLY A 293 -13.15 16.00 12.69
C GLY A 293 -14.53 16.68 12.76
N GLN A 294 -15.44 16.15 13.59
CA GLN A 294 -16.80 16.68 13.77
C GLN A 294 -16.90 17.83 14.80
N VAL A 295 -15.90 18.02 15.67
CA VAL A 295 -15.99 19.00 16.78
C VAL A 295 -15.65 20.44 16.32
N LEU A 296 -14.89 20.62 15.24
CA LEU A 296 -14.43 21.95 14.80
C LEU A 296 -15.46 22.74 13.96
N ILE A 297 -16.61 22.16 13.57
CA ILE A 297 -17.56 22.80 12.65
C ILE A 297 -18.76 23.47 13.36
N ASN A 298 -19.05 23.14 14.62
CA ASN A 298 -20.30 23.60 15.25
C ASN A 298 -20.09 24.48 16.49
N SER A 299 -19.64 25.71 16.28
CA SER A 299 -19.88 26.80 17.24
C SER A 299 -21.00 27.71 16.73
N GLU A 300 -22.24 27.21 16.71
CA GLU A 300 -23.44 28.04 16.79
C GLU A 300 -24.66 27.19 17.15
N ARG A 301 -25.47 27.76 18.06
CA ARG A 301 -26.62 27.14 18.74
C ARG A 301 -27.55 26.39 17.81
N ARG A 302 -27.96 25.18 18.21
CA ARG A 302 -29.36 24.73 18.14
C ARG A 302 -29.62 23.56 19.08
N GLU A 303 -30.81 23.63 19.67
CA GLU A 303 -31.32 22.82 20.76
C GLU A 303 -31.21 21.31 20.51
N ILE A 304 -30.85 20.60 21.58
CA ILE A 304 -30.71 19.15 21.63
C ILE A 304 -32.09 18.51 21.44
N LYS A 305 -32.40 18.11 20.21
CA LYS A 305 -33.23 16.93 19.95
C LYS A 305 -32.30 15.78 19.61
N LYS A 306 -32.34 14.74 20.45
CA LYS A 306 -31.60 13.48 20.35
C LYS A 306 -31.66 12.95 18.91
N ALA A 307 -30.57 13.10 18.17
CA ALA A 307 -30.29 12.31 16.98
C ALA A 307 -29.30 11.21 17.38
N ASN A 308 -29.77 9.96 17.29
CA ASN A 308 -28.97 8.76 17.52
C ASN A 308 -27.84 8.68 16.48
N ASN A 309 -26.62 9.10 16.84
CA ASN A 309 -25.43 8.67 16.14
C ASN A 309 -25.08 7.25 16.59
N GLN A 310 -25.59 6.26 15.87
CA GLN A 310 -25.14 4.87 16.01
C GLN A 310 -23.70 4.77 15.51
N LYS A 311 -22.76 4.63 16.45
CA LYS A 311 -21.41 4.09 16.19
C LYS A 311 -21.53 2.81 15.36
N ALA A 312 -20.58 2.60 14.44
CA ALA A 312 -20.44 1.39 13.65
C ALA A 312 -20.16 0.19 14.57
N ARG A 313 -21.24 -0.39 15.12
CA ARG A 313 -21.21 -1.71 15.75
C ARG A 313 -20.63 -2.70 14.75
N ASN A 314 -19.74 -3.58 15.21
CA ASN A 314 -19.33 -4.80 14.50
C ASN A 314 -20.54 -5.36 13.75
N ARG A 315 -20.60 -5.15 12.44
CA ARG A 315 -21.79 -5.51 11.66
C ARG A 315 -21.89 -7.03 11.66
N ALA A 316 -22.99 -7.54 12.21
CA ALA A 316 -23.30 -8.96 12.13
C ALA A 316 -23.73 -9.31 10.70
N GLY A 317 -24.50 -8.42 10.07
CA GLY A 317 -24.93 -8.44 8.68
C GLY A 317 -23.77 -8.22 7.70
N LEU A 318 -23.95 -8.66 6.45
CA LEU A 318 -23.09 -8.24 5.35
C LEU A 318 -23.25 -6.73 5.09
N VAL A 319 -24.51 -6.28 5.12
CA VAL A 319 -24.90 -4.87 4.91
C VAL A 319 -25.06 -4.17 6.26
N PRO A 320 -24.61 -2.91 6.40
CA PRO A 320 -24.89 -2.11 7.59
C PRO A 320 -26.40 -1.98 7.84
N LYS A 321 -26.85 -2.24 9.08
CA LYS A 321 -28.25 -2.01 9.46
C LYS A 321 -28.69 -0.56 9.33
N THR A 322 -27.73 0.36 9.36
CA THR A 322 -27.92 1.81 9.19
C THR A 322 -28.20 2.20 7.73
N LEU A 323 -27.87 1.35 6.75
CA LEU A 323 -28.09 1.66 5.35
C LEU A 323 -29.57 1.50 4.99
N ILE A 324 -30.15 2.56 4.43
CA ILE A 324 -31.53 2.58 3.96
C ILE A 324 -31.51 2.76 2.44
N LEU A 325 -31.97 1.74 1.72
CA LEU A 325 -32.25 1.82 0.29
C LEU A 325 -33.76 1.76 0.09
N HIS A 326 -34.32 2.70 -0.64
CA HIS A 326 -35.73 2.69 -1.00
C HIS A 326 -35.93 1.73 -2.19
N ILE A 327 -36.32 0.49 -1.91
CA ILE A 327 -36.47 -0.55 -2.94
C ILE A 327 -37.96 -0.86 -3.13
N ASN A 328 -38.54 -0.41 -4.23
CA ASN A 328 -39.98 -0.61 -4.51
C ASN A 328 -40.33 -2.08 -4.81
N ASN A 329 -39.39 -2.86 -5.33
CA ASN A 329 -39.61 -4.27 -5.60
C ASN A 329 -39.61 -5.09 -4.29
N PRO A 330 -40.73 -5.74 -3.91
CA PRO A 330 -40.85 -6.39 -2.61
C PRO A 330 -39.90 -7.59 -2.43
N LYS A 331 -39.52 -8.27 -3.52
CA LYS A 331 -38.56 -9.38 -3.47
C LYS A 331 -37.15 -8.87 -3.24
N ILE A 332 -36.72 -7.85 -4.00
CA ILE A 332 -35.38 -7.29 -3.88
C ILE A 332 -35.20 -6.64 -2.50
N ASN A 333 -36.24 -5.96 -2.00
CA ASN A 333 -36.22 -5.37 -0.66
C ASN A 333 -36.07 -6.43 0.44
N LYS A 334 -36.78 -7.56 0.34
CA LYS A 334 -36.62 -8.67 1.30
C LYS A 334 -35.20 -9.23 1.30
N ILE A 335 -34.60 -9.42 0.12
CA ILE A 335 -33.20 -9.88 -0.02
C ILE A 335 -32.23 -8.87 0.61
N PHE A 336 -32.46 -7.58 0.40
CA PHE A 336 -31.65 -6.53 1.04
C PHE A 336 -31.76 -6.55 2.58
N GLU A 337 -32.97 -6.73 3.11
CA GLU A 337 -33.16 -6.88 4.56
C GLU A 337 -32.52 -8.16 5.09
N GLU A 338 -32.60 -9.28 4.37
CA GLU A 338 -31.90 -10.52 4.72
C GLU A 338 -30.38 -10.31 4.78
N LEU A 339 -29.79 -9.54 3.85
CA LEU A 339 -28.37 -9.19 3.86
C LEU A 339 -27.93 -8.32 5.06
N LYS A 340 -28.84 -7.54 5.65
CA LYS A 340 -28.58 -6.78 6.90
C LYS A 340 -28.58 -7.67 8.14
N HIS A 341 -29.23 -8.82 8.08
CA HIS A 341 -29.45 -9.70 9.22
C HIS A 341 -28.61 -10.98 9.17
N ILE A 342 -28.20 -11.45 7.99
CA ILE A 342 -27.41 -12.66 7.82
C ILE A 342 -26.05 -12.52 8.51
N GLN A 343 -25.72 -13.47 9.39
CA GLN A 343 -24.46 -13.44 10.11
C GLN A 343 -23.31 -13.83 9.18
N VAL A 344 -22.65 -12.85 8.57
CA VAL A 344 -21.63 -13.10 7.54
C VAL A 344 -20.45 -13.93 8.03
N LYS A 345 -20.10 -13.83 9.32
CA LYS A 345 -19.02 -14.60 9.94
C LYS A 345 -19.35 -16.08 10.14
N THR A 346 -20.61 -16.43 10.36
CA THR A 346 -21.05 -17.83 10.58
C THR A 346 -21.62 -18.45 9.30
N CYS A 347 -22.14 -17.64 8.38
CA CYS A 347 -22.76 -18.08 7.14
C CYS A 347 -22.17 -17.38 5.89
N PRO A 348 -20.84 -17.46 5.64
CA PRO A 348 -20.21 -16.76 4.52
C PRO A 348 -20.68 -17.27 3.14
N ASN A 349 -20.93 -18.58 3.00
CA ASN A 349 -21.47 -19.17 1.76
C ASN A 349 -22.86 -18.62 1.42
N ALA A 350 -23.78 -18.63 2.38
CA ALA A 350 -25.13 -18.10 2.16
C ALA A 350 -25.09 -16.58 1.89
N SER A 351 -24.18 -15.86 2.56
CA SER A 351 -23.99 -14.42 2.36
C SER A 351 -23.48 -14.08 0.96
N SER A 352 -22.53 -14.86 0.41
CA SER A 352 -22.00 -14.62 -0.93
C SER A 352 -23.03 -14.89 -2.03
N VAL A 353 -23.82 -15.96 -1.90
CA VAL A 353 -24.90 -16.27 -2.86
C VAL A 353 -25.97 -15.18 -2.82
N LEU A 354 -26.37 -14.75 -1.61
CA LEU A 354 -27.39 -13.71 -1.46
C LEU A 354 -26.92 -12.36 -2.00
N LEU A 355 -25.63 -12.02 -1.79
CA LEU A 355 -25.01 -10.82 -2.38
C LEU A 355 -25.04 -10.85 -3.90
N ARG A 356 -24.69 -11.99 -4.52
CA ARG A 356 -24.73 -12.15 -5.98
C ARG A 356 -26.14 -11.93 -6.52
N VAL A 357 -27.15 -12.55 -5.89
CA VAL A 357 -28.55 -12.40 -6.30
C VAL A 357 -29.00 -10.95 -6.16
N PHE A 358 -28.61 -10.26 -5.07
CA PHE A 358 -28.94 -8.86 -4.87
C PHE A 358 -28.33 -7.94 -5.92
N LEU A 359 -27.05 -8.15 -6.26
CA LEU A 359 -26.37 -7.42 -7.33
C LEU A 359 -27.09 -7.60 -8.67
N GLU A 360 -27.37 -8.83 -9.06
CA GLU A 360 -27.99 -9.14 -10.34
C GLU A 360 -29.40 -8.55 -10.46
N LEU A 361 -30.24 -8.70 -9.45
CA LEU A 361 -31.60 -8.14 -9.49
C LEU A 361 -31.63 -6.61 -9.44
N SER A 362 -30.67 -5.98 -8.74
CA SER A 362 -30.58 -4.52 -8.70
C SER A 362 -30.17 -3.94 -10.05
N VAL A 363 -29.20 -4.58 -10.72
CA VAL A 363 -28.75 -4.19 -12.06
C VAL A 363 -29.86 -4.40 -13.09
N ASP A 364 -30.58 -5.53 -13.03
CA ASP A 364 -31.71 -5.81 -13.90
C ASP A 364 -32.82 -4.76 -13.74
N ALA A 365 -33.17 -4.38 -12.50
CA ALA A 365 -34.17 -3.35 -12.23
C ALA A 365 -33.79 -1.99 -12.82
N TYR A 366 -32.51 -1.62 -12.78
CA TYR A 366 -32.02 -0.39 -13.40
C TYR A 366 -32.15 -0.45 -14.94
N LEU A 367 -31.71 -1.54 -15.55
CA LEU A 367 -31.75 -1.70 -17.01
C LEU A 367 -33.19 -1.63 -17.53
N GLU A 368 -34.15 -2.22 -16.83
CA GLU A 368 -35.57 -2.19 -17.18
C GLU A 368 -36.18 -0.79 -16.99
N ARG A 369 -35.79 -0.06 -15.92
CA ARG A 369 -36.29 1.31 -15.67
C ARG A 369 -35.90 2.31 -16.75
N TYR A 370 -34.70 2.15 -17.34
CA TYR A 370 -34.15 3.06 -18.34
C TYR A 370 -34.21 2.50 -19.78
N ASP A 371 -34.91 1.39 -19.99
CA ASP A 371 -35.07 0.72 -21.29
C ASP A 371 -33.72 0.42 -22.00
N LEU A 372 -32.74 -0.03 -21.23
CA LEU A 372 -31.37 -0.34 -21.69
C LEU A 372 -31.15 -1.83 -21.99
N VAL A 373 -32.24 -2.60 -22.04
CA VAL A 373 -32.21 -4.05 -22.21
C VAL A 373 -31.80 -4.39 -23.65
N LYS A 374 -30.84 -5.31 -23.80
CA LYS A 374 -30.33 -5.74 -25.11
C LYS A 374 -31.38 -6.57 -25.86
N ASN A 375 -31.34 -6.52 -27.20
CA ASN A 375 -32.08 -7.42 -28.12
C ASN A 375 -33.61 -7.31 -28.09
N ASN A 376 -34.19 -6.17 -27.72
CA ASN A 376 -35.65 -5.99 -27.56
C ASN A 376 -36.28 -7.05 -26.65
N ALA A 377 -35.51 -7.58 -25.69
CA ALA A 377 -35.97 -8.58 -24.76
C ALA A 377 -36.91 -7.93 -23.74
N ILE A 378 -37.97 -8.65 -23.35
CA ILE A 378 -39.04 -8.12 -22.48
C ILE A 378 -38.51 -7.84 -21.06
N THR A 379 -37.47 -8.56 -20.62
CA THR A 379 -36.83 -8.39 -19.31
C THR A 379 -35.32 -8.50 -19.41
N ALA A 380 -34.59 -7.87 -18.49
CA ALA A 380 -33.13 -7.96 -18.42
C ALA A 380 -32.63 -9.40 -18.21
N CYS A 381 -33.42 -10.23 -17.53
CA CYS A 381 -33.17 -11.68 -17.38
C CYS A 381 -33.21 -12.44 -18.72
N SER A 382 -34.12 -12.07 -19.63
CA SER A 382 -34.28 -12.71 -20.94
C SER A 382 -33.28 -12.24 -22.02
N SER A 383 -32.46 -11.23 -21.71
CA SER A 383 -31.54 -10.59 -22.65
C SER A 383 -30.34 -11.46 -23.09
N LYS A 384 -30.09 -12.59 -22.42
CA LYS A 384 -28.91 -13.47 -22.55
C LYS A 384 -27.57 -12.77 -22.35
N GLU A 385 -27.56 -11.56 -21.82
CA GLU A 385 -26.35 -10.82 -21.47
C GLU A 385 -25.82 -11.31 -20.12
N ASP A 386 -24.51 -11.47 -20.01
CA ASP A 386 -23.86 -11.85 -18.76
C ASP A 386 -23.88 -10.69 -17.77
N LEU A 387 -23.74 -11.01 -16.47
CA LEU A 387 -23.79 -10.00 -15.41
C LEU A 387 -22.75 -8.89 -15.62
N ASN A 388 -21.60 -9.19 -16.26
CA ASN A 388 -20.55 -8.20 -16.47
C ASN A 388 -20.96 -7.17 -17.52
N GLY A 389 -21.48 -7.64 -18.65
CA GLY A 389 -22.05 -6.77 -19.68
C GLY A 389 -23.14 -5.86 -19.12
N LYS A 390 -24.03 -6.42 -18.29
CA LYS A 390 -25.11 -5.67 -17.63
C LYS A 390 -24.57 -4.57 -16.70
N VAL A 391 -23.65 -4.89 -15.79
CA VAL A 391 -23.08 -3.90 -14.86
C VAL A 391 -22.32 -2.81 -15.60
N CYS A 392 -21.50 -3.18 -16.60
CA CYS A 392 -20.76 -2.21 -17.41
C CYS A 392 -21.68 -1.21 -18.13
N LYS A 393 -22.85 -1.65 -18.60
CA LYS A 393 -23.87 -0.78 -19.21
C LYS A 393 -24.48 0.18 -18.20
N VAL A 394 -24.88 -0.31 -17.03
CA VAL A 394 -25.42 0.54 -15.97
C VAL A 394 -24.41 1.63 -15.58
N LEU A 395 -23.16 1.25 -15.34
CA LEU A 395 -22.09 2.20 -15.00
C LEU A 395 -21.83 3.23 -16.12
N ASN A 396 -21.89 2.82 -17.39
CA ASN A 396 -21.76 3.76 -18.52
C ASN A 396 -22.91 4.77 -18.53
N HIS A 397 -24.14 4.29 -18.34
CA HIS A 397 -25.33 5.13 -18.34
C HIS A 397 -25.34 6.10 -17.16
N MET A 398 -24.99 5.65 -15.95
CA MET A 398 -24.90 6.51 -14.76
C MET A 398 -23.83 7.60 -14.89
N THR A 399 -22.68 7.28 -15.49
CA THR A 399 -21.65 8.28 -15.80
C THR A 399 -22.15 9.30 -16.83
N GLN A 400 -22.88 8.87 -17.86
CA GLN A 400 -23.45 9.77 -18.87
C GLN A 400 -24.52 10.71 -18.31
N LEU A 401 -25.35 10.22 -17.38
CA LEU A 401 -26.35 11.02 -16.68
C LEU A 401 -25.74 11.93 -15.59
N GLY A 402 -24.45 11.82 -15.30
CA GLY A 402 -23.77 12.59 -14.26
C GLY A 402 -24.19 12.20 -12.84
N THR A 403 -24.88 11.08 -12.65
CA THR A 403 -25.28 10.58 -11.32
C THR A 403 -24.12 9.87 -10.60
N MET A 404 -23.07 9.51 -11.34
CA MET A 404 -21.86 8.87 -10.84
C MET A 404 -20.60 9.55 -11.38
N SER A 405 -19.61 9.80 -10.50
CA SER A 405 -18.32 10.37 -10.92
C SER A 405 -17.49 9.35 -11.70
N ASN A 406 -16.61 9.84 -12.59
CA ASN A 406 -15.69 9.00 -13.36
C ASN A 406 -14.76 8.18 -12.45
N ASP A 407 -14.33 8.75 -11.33
CA ASP A 407 -13.44 8.07 -10.38
C ASP A 407 -14.16 6.92 -9.66
N LEU A 408 -15.43 7.11 -9.28
CA LEU A 408 -16.23 6.07 -8.63
C LEU A 408 -16.57 4.93 -9.60
N SER A 409 -16.98 5.28 -10.83
CA SER A 409 -17.26 4.31 -11.91
C SER A 409 -16.00 3.48 -12.24
N LYS A 410 -14.82 4.11 -12.25
CA LYS A 410 -13.54 3.43 -12.50
C LYS A 410 -13.18 2.46 -11.37
N GLY A 411 -13.38 2.85 -10.10
CA GLY A 411 -13.15 1.98 -8.95
C GLY A 411 -14.02 0.71 -8.99
N ILE A 412 -15.32 0.88 -9.21
CA ILE A 412 -16.27 -0.24 -9.30
C ILE A 412 -15.95 -1.14 -10.50
N ARG A 413 -15.58 -0.58 -11.66
CA ARG A 413 -15.14 -1.37 -12.82
C ARG A 413 -13.88 -2.17 -12.55
N SER A 414 -12.92 -1.57 -11.83
CA SER A 414 -11.68 -2.26 -11.46
C SER A 414 -11.99 -3.45 -10.55
N GLU A 415 -12.87 -3.27 -9.56
CA GLU A 415 -13.25 -4.33 -8.63
C GLU A 415 -14.01 -5.48 -9.33
N ILE A 416 -14.93 -5.16 -10.24
CA ILE A 416 -15.77 -6.16 -10.92
C ILE A 416 -15.01 -6.94 -12.00
N ASN A 417 -14.03 -6.30 -12.65
CA ASN A 417 -13.23 -6.93 -13.71
C ASN A 417 -11.92 -7.56 -13.22
N ASP A 418 -11.48 -7.27 -11.99
CA ASP A 418 -10.31 -7.93 -11.41
C ASP A 418 -10.64 -9.39 -11.09
N LYS A 419 -10.01 -10.32 -11.79
CA LYS A 419 -10.18 -11.77 -11.59
C LYS A 419 -9.86 -12.22 -10.16
N ASN A 420 -9.02 -11.46 -9.46
CA ASN A 420 -8.63 -11.74 -8.08
C ASN A 420 -9.50 -11.01 -7.05
N SER A 421 -10.42 -10.14 -7.48
CA SER A 421 -11.38 -9.51 -6.57
C SER A 421 -12.38 -10.53 -6.05
N VAL A 422 -12.76 -10.33 -4.79
CA VAL A 422 -13.80 -11.08 -4.08
C VAL A 422 -15.19 -10.86 -4.72
N LEU A 423 -15.38 -9.71 -5.36
CA LEU A 423 -16.62 -9.32 -6.02
C LEU A 423 -16.58 -9.45 -7.54
N SER A 424 -15.48 -9.97 -8.09
CA SER A 424 -15.43 -10.29 -9.50
C SER A 424 -16.58 -11.24 -9.84
N ILE A 425 -17.14 -11.07 -11.03
CA ILE A 425 -18.30 -11.89 -11.43
C ILE A 425 -17.91 -13.36 -11.53
N GLU A 426 -16.64 -13.63 -11.81
CA GLU A 426 -16.01 -14.95 -11.81
C GLU A 426 -15.92 -15.51 -10.38
N SER A 427 -15.51 -14.72 -9.39
CA SER A 427 -15.46 -15.10 -7.97
C SER A 427 -16.85 -15.33 -7.39
N LEU A 428 -17.81 -14.43 -7.66
CA LEU A 428 -19.21 -14.62 -7.27
C LEU A 428 -19.81 -15.87 -7.91
N ASN A 429 -19.37 -16.22 -9.13
CA ASN A 429 -19.85 -17.42 -9.82
C ASN A 429 -19.21 -18.69 -9.23
N ALA A 430 -17.92 -18.61 -8.92
CA ALA A 430 -17.18 -19.68 -8.27
C ALA A 430 -17.74 -19.98 -6.87
N TYR A 431 -18.17 -18.98 -6.08
CA TYR A 431 -18.81 -19.23 -4.78
C TYR A 431 -20.11 -20.04 -4.86
N VAL A 432 -20.79 -20.04 -6.02
CA VAL A 432 -22.03 -20.80 -6.22
C VAL A 432 -21.74 -22.19 -6.77
N HIS A 433 -20.78 -22.32 -7.69
CA HIS A 433 -20.62 -23.51 -8.52
C HIS A 433 -19.31 -24.28 -8.32
N ASN A 434 -18.32 -23.73 -7.61
CA ASN A 434 -17.03 -24.37 -7.38
C ASN A 434 -16.93 -24.92 -5.95
N GLU A 435 -16.94 -26.24 -5.81
CA GLU A 435 -16.85 -26.97 -4.54
C GLU A 435 -15.57 -26.67 -3.73
N PHE A 436 -14.51 -26.21 -4.40
CA PHE A 436 -13.20 -25.97 -3.78
C PHE A 436 -12.91 -24.49 -3.51
N PHE A 437 -13.86 -23.59 -3.79
CA PHE A 437 -13.65 -22.14 -3.64
C PHE A 437 -14.58 -21.54 -2.59
N TYR A 438 -14.01 -21.19 -1.43
CA TYR A 438 -14.76 -20.76 -0.26
C TYR A 438 -14.70 -19.23 -0.07
N PRO A 439 -15.84 -18.56 0.15
CA PRO A 439 -15.88 -17.16 0.53
C PRO A 439 -15.39 -16.96 1.96
N LYS A 440 -14.66 -15.87 2.18
CA LYS A 440 -14.23 -15.42 3.52
C LYS A 440 -15.10 -14.25 3.96
N ALA A 441 -15.52 -14.27 5.22
CA ALA A 441 -16.45 -13.27 5.76
C ALA A 441 -15.91 -11.83 5.66
N ASP A 442 -14.66 -11.61 6.06
CA ASP A 442 -14.04 -10.27 6.02
C ASP A 442 -13.90 -9.75 4.58
N ASN A 443 -13.58 -10.65 3.65
CA ASN A 443 -13.51 -10.34 2.22
C ASN A 443 -14.87 -9.91 1.66
N LEU A 444 -15.97 -10.57 2.06
CA LEU A 444 -17.31 -10.18 1.63
C LEU A 444 -17.70 -8.81 2.20
N ILE A 445 -17.35 -8.52 3.46
CA ILE A 445 -17.61 -7.21 4.08
C ILE A 445 -16.86 -6.09 3.34
N ILE A 446 -15.56 -6.28 3.09
CA ILE A 446 -14.74 -5.32 2.32
C ILE A 446 -15.32 -5.16 0.91
N GLY A 447 -15.72 -6.27 0.29
CA GLY A 447 -16.39 -6.24 -1.00
C GLY A 447 -17.62 -5.33 -0.96
N TRP A 448 -18.55 -5.59 -0.05
CA TRP A 448 -19.74 -4.74 0.11
C TRP A 448 -19.38 -3.26 0.28
N ASP A 449 -18.43 -2.93 1.16
CA ASP A 449 -18.03 -1.54 1.42
C ASP A 449 -17.50 -0.83 0.18
N ASN A 450 -16.80 -1.54 -0.70
CA ASN A 450 -16.31 -1.01 -1.97
C ASN A 450 -17.44 -0.70 -2.97
N ILE A 451 -18.56 -1.42 -2.91
CA ILE A 451 -19.70 -1.26 -3.84
C ILE A 451 -20.97 -0.67 -3.19
N GLU A 452 -20.93 -0.26 -1.93
CA GLU A 452 -22.08 0.30 -1.24
C GLU A 452 -22.61 1.56 -1.95
N SER A 453 -21.69 2.47 -2.29
CA SER A 453 -21.98 3.71 -3.02
C SER A 453 -22.61 3.47 -4.39
N PHE A 454 -22.27 2.35 -5.07
CA PHE A 454 -22.90 1.93 -6.32
C PHE A 454 -24.39 1.65 -6.09
N PHE A 455 -24.74 0.87 -5.07
CA PHE A 455 -26.14 0.54 -4.78
C PHE A 455 -26.95 1.76 -4.34
N ILE A 456 -26.37 2.67 -3.56
CA ILE A 456 -27.04 3.93 -3.17
C ILE A 456 -27.42 4.72 -4.42
N GLN A 457 -26.45 5.02 -5.29
CA GLN A 457 -26.69 5.81 -6.50
C GLN A 457 -27.60 5.11 -7.50
N LEU A 458 -27.49 3.78 -7.61
CA LEU A 458 -28.34 2.97 -8.48
C LEU A 458 -29.80 3.06 -8.06
N TRP A 459 -30.10 2.84 -6.77
CA TRP A 459 -31.48 2.87 -6.27
C TRP A 459 -32.04 4.29 -6.20
N GLU A 460 -31.22 5.30 -5.89
CA GLU A 460 -31.61 6.71 -6.03
C GLU A 460 -32.01 7.05 -7.47
N SER A 461 -31.27 6.55 -8.46
CA SER A 461 -31.57 6.78 -9.88
C SER A 461 -32.86 6.08 -10.31
N ILE A 462 -33.08 4.82 -9.89
CA ILE A 462 -34.33 4.09 -10.20
C ILE A 462 -35.57 4.82 -9.66
N ASN A 463 -35.44 5.43 -8.47
CA ASN A 463 -36.53 6.12 -7.79
C ASN A 463 -36.74 7.59 -8.21
N LYS A 464 -35.84 8.16 -9.01
CA LYS A 464 -36.09 9.48 -9.62
C LYS A 464 -37.21 9.32 -10.65
N GLU A 465 -38.24 10.16 -10.54
CA GLU A 465 -39.38 10.21 -11.47
C GLU A 465 -38.94 10.57 -12.90
#